data_AF-A0A9E1G1T5-F1
#
_entry.id   AF-A0A9E1G1T5-F1
#
_cell.length_a   1.000
_cell.length_b   1.000
_cell.length_c   1.000
_cell.angle_alpha   90.00
_cell.angle_beta   90.00
_cell.angle_gamma   90.00
#
_symmetry.space_group_name_H-M   'P 1'
#
loop_
_entity.id
_entity.type
_entity.pdbx_description
1 polymer ?
#
loop_
_entity_poly.entity_id
_entity_poly.type
_entity_poly.pdbx_seq_one_letter_code
_entity_poly.pdbx_strand_id
1 'polypeptide(L)'
;MSNNHGDIVIAAPAGYKWDEGTLKKITYVAEAGGVKYESLQKAIDAAKSKAVVTMLADTRENVTISKALTLDLNGFTLNGSTGERKAALKVDNATVTVMDSSANQTGTIKREDVEDPNVTGSNSYYVIDIQGGNGLLIFEGGNVTNTSGIVGV
;
A
#
# COMPACT_ATOMS: atom_id res chain seq x y z
N MET A 1 13.95 -50.35 -0.62
CA MET A 1 13.01 -50.00 -1.71
C MET A 1 13.09 -48.49 -1.84
N SER A 2 13.52 -47.99 -2.99
CA SER A 2 13.70 -46.54 -3.21
C SER A 2 12.31 -45.90 -3.32
N ASN A 3 12.01 -44.95 -2.45
CA ASN A 3 10.76 -44.18 -2.52
C ASN A 3 10.96 -43.10 -3.59
N ASN A 4 10.93 -43.51 -4.85
CA ASN A 4 11.11 -42.68 -6.03
C ASN A 4 9.86 -41.85 -6.35
N HIS A 5 9.27 -41.19 -5.36
CA HIS A 5 8.29 -40.14 -5.64
C HIS A 5 9.05 -38.83 -5.76
N GLY A 6 9.60 -38.59 -6.95
CA GLY A 6 10.04 -37.27 -7.33
C GLY A 6 8.89 -36.29 -7.09
N ASP A 7 9.19 -35.14 -6.50
CA ASP A 7 8.22 -34.09 -6.22
C ASP A 7 7.42 -33.82 -7.50
N ILE A 8 6.13 -34.18 -7.51
CA ILE A 8 5.23 -33.83 -8.60
C ILE A 8 4.98 -32.33 -8.45
N VAL A 9 5.76 -31.53 -9.17
CA VAL A 9 5.57 -30.07 -9.22
C VAL A 9 4.35 -29.79 -10.10
N ILE A 10 3.19 -29.59 -9.46
CA ILE A 10 1.98 -29.13 -10.14
C ILE A 10 2.06 -27.60 -10.25
N ALA A 11 2.19 -27.08 -11.46
CA ALA A 11 2.13 -25.63 -11.68
C ALA A 11 0.75 -25.10 -11.29
N ALA A 12 0.72 -23.94 -10.61
CA ALA A 12 -0.54 -23.27 -10.31
C ALA A 12 -1.19 -22.75 -11.61
N PRO A 13 -2.52 -22.87 -11.79
CA PRO A 13 -3.22 -22.25 -12.91
C PRO A 13 -3.10 -20.72 -12.86
N ALA A 14 -3.30 -20.07 -14.01
CA ALA A 14 -3.23 -18.61 -14.11
C ALA A 14 -4.18 -17.93 -13.11
N GLY A 15 -3.65 -16.93 -12.40
CA GLY A 15 -4.40 -16.21 -11.35
C GLY A 15 -4.43 -16.93 -9.99
N TYR A 16 -3.71 -18.03 -9.83
CA TYR A 16 -3.54 -18.73 -8.57
C TYR A 16 -2.06 -18.91 -8.21
N LYS A 17 -1.79 -19.10 -6.92
CA LYS A 17 -0.47 -19.46 -6.38
C LYS A 17 -0.62 -20.56 -5.34
N TRP A 18 0.43 -21.38 -5.19
CA TRP A 18 0.54 -22.29 -4.07
C TRP A 18 1.06 -21.54 -2.86
N ASP A 19 0.35 -21.65 -1.75
CA ASP A 19 0.70 -21.11 -0.44
C ASP A 19 0.63 -22.25 0.56
N GLU A 20 1.79 -22.74 1.01
CA GLU A 20 1.91 -23.90 1.92
C GLU A 20 1.11 -25.13 1.48
N GLY A 21 1.16 -25.46 0.18
CA GLY A 21 0.43 -26.59 -0.39
C GLY A 21 -1.08 -26.36 -0.61
N THR A 22 -1.57 -25.15 -0.33
CA THR A 22 -2.95 -24.74 -0.64
C THR A 22 -2.98 -23.82 -1.84
N LEU A 23 -3.86 -24.10 -2.81
CA LEU A 23 -4.04 -23.22 -3.96
C LEU A 23 -4.88 -22.00 -3.56
N LYS A 24 -4.31 -20.78 -3.70
CA LYS A 24 -4.98 -19.52 -3.38
C LYS A 24 -5.08 -18.64 -4.62
N LYS A 25 -6.22 -17.94 -4.76
CA LYS A 25 -6.39 -16.93 -5.80
C LYS A 25 -5.48 -15.74 -5.50
N ILE A 26 -4.81 -15.23 -6.51
CA ILE A 26 -3.96 -14.05 -6.38
C ILE A 26 -4.87 -12.81 -6.28
N THR A 27 -4.69 -12.04 -5.22
CA THR A 27 -5.26 -10.70 -5.11
C THR A 27 -4.21 -9.70 -5.51
N TYR A 28 -4.47 -8.97 -6.58
CA TYR A 28 -3.60 -7.87 -7.01
C TYR A 28 -4.03 -6.59 -6.31
N VAL A 29 -3.07 -5.90 -5.71
CA VAL A 29 -3.25 -4.65 -4.97
C VAL A 29 -3.03 -3.44 -5.85
N ALA A 30 -2.13 -3.54 -6.84
CA ALA A 30 -1.79 -2.40 -7.69
C ALA A 30 -1.35 -2.82 -9.08
N GLU A 31 -1.42 -1.88 -10.01
CA GLU A 31 -0.91 -1.98 -11.37
C GLU A 31 0.08 -0.86 -11.66
N ALA A 32 1.16 -1.18 -12.37
CA ALA A 32 2.05 -0.19 -12.96
C ALA A 32 2.38 -0.59 -14.39
N GLY A 33 2.04 0.26 -15.37
CA GLY A 33 2.36 0.05 -16.78
C GLY A 33 1.80 -1.25 -17.37
N GLY A 34 0.58 -1.66 -16.99
CA GLY A 34 -0.05 -2.89 -17.48
C GLY A 34 0.33 -4.17 -16.71
N VAL A 35 1.22 -4.09 -15.73
CA VAL A 35 1.64 -5.23 -14.90
C VAL A 35 0.99 -5.14 -13.52
N LYS A 36 0.40 -6.24 -13.05
CA LYS A 36 -0.29 -6.31 -11.76
C LYS A 36 0.61 -6.90 -10.67
N TYR A 37 0.49 -6.37 -9.46
CA TYR A 37 1.33 -6.69 -8.30
C TYR A 37 0.47 -7.01 -7.08
N GLU A 38 0.93 -7.94 -6.24
CA GLU A 38 0.25 -8.35 -5.00
C GLU A 38 0.44 -7.37 -3.83
N SER A 39 1.21 -6.29 -4.01
CA SER A 39 1.47 -5.27 -3.00
C SER A 39 1.68 -3.92 -3.67
N LEU A 40 1.25 -2.84 -3.03
CA LEU A 40 1.44 -1.49 -3.55
C LEU A 40 2.92 -1.13 -3.64
N GLN A 41 3.75 -1.49 -2.64
CA GLN A 41 5.18 -1.18 -2.68
C GLN A 41 5.89 -1.79 -3.89
N LYS A 42 5.61 -3.07 -4.23
CA LYS A 42 6.20 -3.70 -5.43
C LYS A 42 5.83 -2.98 -6.73
N ALA A 43 4.61 -2.46 -6.84
CA ALA A 43 4.21 -1.69 -8.01
C ALA A 43 4.98 -0.36 -8.09
N ILE A 44 5.14 0.33 -6.96
CA ILE A 44 5.96 1.57 -6.84
C ILE A 44 7.43 1.30 -7.22
N ASP A 45 8.00 0.20 -6.74
CA ASP A 45 9.39 -0.17 -7.00
C ASP A 45 9.62 -0.46 -8.49
N ALA A 46 8.68 -1.16 -9.13
CA ALA A 46 8.74 -1.50 -10.54
C ALA A 46 8.38 -0.32 -11.47
N ALA A 47 7.61 0.65 -10.98
CA ALA A 47 7.21 1.81 -11.77
C ALA A 47 8.41 2.64 -12.23
N LYS A 48 8.34 3.07 -13.50
CA LYS A 48 9.28 4.05 -14.07
C LYS A 48 8.99 5.43 -13.48
N SER A 49 10.00 6.31 -13.50
CA SER A 49 9.80 7.72 -13.13
C SER A 49 8.69 8.35 -13.97
N LYS A 50 7.83 9.15 -13.32
CA LYS A 50 6.62 9.81 -13.84
C LYS A 50 5.52 8.87 -14.32
N ALA A 51 5.60 7.57 -14.02
CA ALA A 51 4.51 6.63 -14.31
C ALA A 51 3.33 6.83 -13.35
N VAL A 52 2.19 6.24 -13.71
CA VAL A 52 1.04 6.10 -12.82
C VAL A 52 1.07 4.69 -12.21
N VAL A 53 0.92 4.64 -10.89
CA VAL A 53 0.64 3.42 -10.13
C VAL A 53 -0.80 3.49 -9.68
N THR A 54 -1.63 2.54 -10.11
CA THR A 54 -3.07 2.53 -9.82
C THR A 54 -3.39 1.42 -8.83
N MET A 55 -4.09 1.76 -7.75
CA MET A 55 -4.59 0.77 -6.80
C MET A 55 -5.75 -0.04 -7.40
N LEU A 56 -5.79 -1.32 -7.05
CA LEU A 56 -6.77 -2.31 -7.51
C LEU A 56 -7.55 -2.96 -6.35
N ALA A 57 -7.09 -2.76 -5.11
CA ALA A 57 -7.72 -3.23 -3.90
C ALA A 57 -7.29 -2.36 -2.71
N ASP A 58 -8.10 -2.36 -1.65
CA ASP A 58 -7.67 -1.84 -0.35
C ASP A 58 -6.44 -2.61 0.15
N THR A 59 -5.54 -1.91 0.82
CA THR A 59 -4.34 -2.52 1.37
C THR A 59 -3.98 -1.98 2.75
N ARG A 60 -3.31 -2.82 3.53
CA ARG A 60 -2.71 -2.48 4.82
C ARG A 60 -1.19 -2.50 4.70
N GLU A 61 -0.61 -1.40 4.25
CA GLU A 61 0.80 -1.27 3.95
C GLU A 61 1.33 0.11 4.40
N ASN A 62 2.61 0.18 4.74
CA ASN A 62 3.36 1.42 4.87
C ASN A 62 4.28 1.54 3.66
N VAL A 63 3.99 2.46 2.73
CA VAL A 63 4.72 2.57 1.47
C VAL A 63 5.66 3.76 1.45
N THR A 64 6.78 3.62 0.75
CA THR A 64 7.75 4.70 0.50
C THR A 64 7.89 4.94 -1.00
N ILE A 65 7.79 6.20 -1.40
CA ILE A 65 7.97 6.65 -2.77
C ILE A 65 9.19 7.58 -2.82
N SER A 66 10.28 7.09 -3.42
CA SER A 66 11.55 7.82 -3.56
C SER A 66 11.85 8.22 -5.01
N LYS A 67 10.84 8.20 -5.88
CA LYS A 67 10.95 8.61 -7.29
C LYS A 67 9.70 9.38 -7.69
N ALA A 68 9.82 10.28 -8.67
CA ALA A 68 8.66 10.99 -9.16
C ALA A 68 7.66 10.02 -9.79
N LEU A 69 6.39 10.06 -9.40
CA LEU A 69 5.29 9.26 -9.97
C LEU A 69 3.94 9.80 -9.53
N THR A 70 2.87 9.28 -10.12
CA THR A 70 1.49 9.49 -9.67
C THR A 70 0.95 8.24 -9.01
N LEU A 71 0.47 8.35 -7.77
CA LEU A 71 -0.31 7.31 -7.10
C LEU A 71 -1.80 7.62 -7.33
N ASP A 72 -2.47 6.76 -8.07
CA ASP A 72 -3.92 6.78 -8.24
C ASP A 72 -4.57 5.83 -7.24
N LEU A 73 -5.31 6.40 -6.29
CA LEU A 73 -6.03 5.65 -5.28
C LEU A 73 -7.20 4.87 -5.88
N ASN A 74 -7.76 5.32 -7.01
CA ASN A 74 -8.83 4.65 -7.74
C ASN A 74 -9.96 4.12 -6.83
N GLY A 75 -10.38 4.95 -5.87
CA GLY A 75 -11.46 4.64 -4.93
C GLY A 75 -11.08 3.73 -3.75
N PHE A 76 -9.84 3.24 -3.69
CA PHE A 76 -9.35 2.30 -2.68
C PHE A 76 -8.59 2.98 -1.52
N THR A 77 -8.41 2.22 -0.45
CA THR A 77 -7.81 2.65 0.79
C THR A 77 -6.38 2.13 0.96
N LEU A 78 -5.42 3.05 1.17
CA LEU A 78 -4.10 2.76 1.71
C LEU A 78 -4.12 2.98 3.23
N ASN A 79 -4.02 1.90 4.00
CA ASN A 79 -4.07 1.94 5.44
C ASN A 79 -2.71 1.58 6.06
N GLY A 80 -2.03 2.54 6.68
CA GLY A 80 -0.74 2.34 7.36
C GLY A 80 -0.81 1.54 8.66
N SER A 81 -1.94 0.91 8.96
CA SER A 81 -2.19 0.08 10.14
C SER A 81 -1.95 0.80 11.48
N THR A 82 -1.73 0.03 12.54
CA THR A 82 -1.47 0.48 13.91
C THR A 82 -0.06 0.07 14.37
N GLY A 83 0.50 0.81 15.34
CA GLY A 83 1.63 0.36 16.16
C GLY A 83 3.02 0.48 15.52
N GLU A 84 3.18 0.31 14.20
CA GLU A 84 4.44 0.63 13.53
C GLU A 84 4.63 2.14 13.44
N ARG A 85 5.79 2.67 13.85
CA ARG A 85 6.12 4.11 13.73
C ARG A 85 6.53 4.48 12.30
N LYS A 86 5.65 4.19 11.33
CA LYS A 86 5.82 4.49 9.91
C LYS A 86 4.58 5.16 9.35
N ALA A 87 4.76 6.09 8.43
CA ALA A 87 3.63 6.70 7.74
C ALA A 87 2.93 5.67 6.84
N ALA A 88 1.65 5.87 6.56
CA ALA A 88 0.98 5.08 5.53
C ALA A 88 1.63 5.36 4.17
N LEU A 89 1.89 6.63 3.88
CA LEU A 89 2.64 7.10 2.70
C LEU A 89 3.84 7.95 3.13
N LYS A 90 5.05 7.48 2.83
CA LYS A 90 6.27 8.29 2.91
C LYS A 90 6.68 8.76 1.52
N VAL A 91 6.89 10.05 1.35
CA VAL A 91 7.55 10.65 0.18
C VAL A 91 8.99 10.97 0.58
N ASP A 92 9.96 10.40 -0.11
CA ASP A 92 11.37 10.50 0.25
C ASP A 92 12.18 11.15 -0.87
N ASN A 93 12.42 12.46 -0.75
CA ASN A 93 13.18 13.28 -1.68
C ASN A 93 12.69 13.18 -3.14
N ALA A 94 11.37 13.14 -3.32
CA ALA A 94 10.72 12.98 -4.62
C ALA A 94 9.48 13.88 -4.76
N THR A 95 9.07 14.10 -6.01
CA THR A 95 7.80 14.77 -6.35
C THR A 95 6.73 13.74 -6.65
N VAL A 96 5.74 13.61 -5.77
CA VAL A 96 4.65 12.64 -5.89
C VAL A 96 3.35 13.37 -6.12
N THR A 97 2.54 12.87 -7.04
CA THR A 97 1.15 13.30 -7.19
C THR A 97 0.23 12.20 -6.67
N VAL A 98 -0.75 12.54 -5.85
CA VAL A 98 -1.82 11.65 -5.42
C VAL A 98 -3.11 12.12 -6.07
N MET A 99 -3.80 11.19 -6.72
CA MET A 99 -5.12 11.42 -7.32
C MET A 99 -6.07 10.29 -6.98
N ASP A 100 -7.33 10.49 -7.29
CA ASP A 100 -8.35 9.44 -7.24
C ASP A 100 -9.20 9.51 -8.50
N SER A 101 -8.98 8.55 -9.40
CA SER A 101 -9.71 8.46 -10.67
C SER A 101 -11.09 7.82 -10.55
N SER A 102 -11.49 7.35 -9.36
CA SER A 102 -12.80 6.73 -9.18
C SER A 102 -13.94 7.74 -9.31
N ALA A 103 -15.07 7.28 -9.85
CA ALA A 103 -16.25 8.13 -10.04
C ALA A 103 -16.78 8.74 -8.72
N ASN A 104 -16.63 8.01 -7.62
CA ASN A 104 -17.12 8.42 -6.31
C ASN A 104 -16.08 9.19 -5.47
N GLN A 105 -14.82 9.27 -5.93
CA GLN A 105 -13.74 9.96 -5.23
C GLN A 105 -13.57 9.50 -3.76
N THR A 106 -13.66 8.18 -3.51
CA THR A 106 -13.62 7.58 -2.16
C THR A 106 -12.24 7.10 -1.72
N GLY A 107 -11.24 7.18 -2.59
CA GLY A 107 -9.87 6.78 -2.34
C GLY A 107 -9.33 7.48 -1.09
N THR A 108 -8.69 6.72 -0.21
CA THR A 108 -8.34 7.20 1.13
C THR A 108 -6.94 6.75 1.55
N ILE A 109 -6.15 7.66 2.10
CA ILE A 109 -4.93 7.32 2.84
C ILE A 109 -5.23 7.50 4.33
N LYS A 110 -4.99 6.46 5.12
CA LYS A 110 -5.32 6.49 6.55
C LYS A 110 -4.35 5.74 7.44
N ARG A 111 -4.46 6.04 8.73
CA ARG A 111 -3.97 5.21 9.84
C ARG A 111 -5.04 5.06 10.92
N GLU A 112 -4.89 4.00 11.71
CA GLU A 112 -5.87 3.56 12.70
C GLU A 112 -5.29 3.48 14.11
N ASP A 113 -4.20 4.19 14.43
CA ASP A 113 -3.53 4.07 15.73
C ASP A 113 -4.48 4.40 16.91
N VAL A 114 -5.03 3.38 17.54
CA VAL A 114 -5.95 3.54 18.68
C VAL A 114 -5.15 3.90 19.92
N GLU A 115 -5.52 4.94 20.66
CA GLU A 115 -4.89 5.31 21.95
C GLU A 115 -4.84 4.10 22.90
N ASP A 116 -3.65 3.70 23.32
CA ASP A 116 -3.46 2.70 24.38
C ASP A 116 -3.33 3.48 25.69
N PRO A 117 -4.33 3.41 26.59
CA PRO A 117 -4.31 4.16 27.84
C PRO A 117 -3.16 3.74 28.77
N ASN A 118 -2.47 2.62 28.48
CA ASN A 118 -1.33 2.13 29.24
C ASN A 118 0.03 2.52 28.64
N VAL A 119 0.06 3.18 27.48
CA VAL A 119 1.30 3.66 26.85
C VAL A 119 1.43 5.16 27.07
N THR A 120 2.42 5.57 27.87
CA THR A 120 2.74 6.98 28.07
C THR A 120 3.48 7.53 26.85
N GLY A 121 2.84 8.44 26.12
CA GLY A 121 3.36 9.04 24.89
C GLY A 121 2.51 8.63 23.69
N SER A 122 1.92 9.61 23.01
CA SER A 122 0.95 9.41 21.93
C SER A 122 1.40 8.32 20.94
N ASN A 123 0.57 7.31 20.77
CA ASN A 123 0.79 6.23 19.80
C ASN A 123 0.40 6.59 18.37
N SER A 124 -0.10 7.81 18.18
CA SER A 124 -0.39 8.39 16.88
C SER A 124 0.91 8.62 16.10
N TYR A 125 0.89 8.27 14.81
CA TYR A 125 1.96 8.61 13.88
C TYR A 125 1.40 9.36 12.67
N TYR A 126 2.28 9.91 11.85
CA TYR A 126 1.88 10.59 10.62
C TYR A 126 1.14 9.64 9.68
N VAL A 127 0.06 10.10 9.04
CA VAL A 127 -0.54 9.37 7.91
C VAL A 127 0.37 9.50 6.68
N ILE A 128 0.90 10.71 6.48
CA ILE A 128 1.78 11.06 5.37
C ILE A 128 3.03 11.73 5.92
N ASP A 129 4.19 11.27 5.47
CA ASP A 129 5.50 11.82 5.84
C ASP A 129 6.25 12.27 4.58
N ILE A 130 6.58 13.56 4.47
CA ILE A 130 7.30 14.12 3.31
C ILE A 130 8.68 14.55 3.77
N GLN A 131 9.71 13.93 3.21
CA GLN A 131 11.10 14.07 3.64
C GLN A 131 12.01 14.48 2.48
N GLY A 132 13.17 15.05 2.80
CA GLY A 132 14.20 15.46 1.84
C GLY A 132 13.95 16.81 1.18
N GLY A 133 15.02 17.45 0.70
CA GLY A 133 14.98 18.81 0.14
C GLY A 133 14.16 18.95 -1.16
N ASN A 134 13.99 17.85 -1.90
CA ASN A 134 13.13 17.79 -3.09
C ASN A 134 11.77 17.12 -2.82
N GLY A 135 11.43 16.86 -1.56
CA GLY A 135 10.15 16.28 -1.17
C GLY A 135 9.01 17.24 -1.53
N LEU A 136 8.14 16.82 -2.44
CA LEU A 136 6.93 17.54 -2.81
C LEU A 136 5.79 16.56 -2.99
N LEU A 137 4.66 16.82 -2.34
CA LEU A 137 3.44 16.07 -2.52
C LEU A 137 2.36 16.99 -3.08
N ILE A 138 1.78 16.57 -4.20
CA ILE A 138 0.66 17.25 -4.87
C ILE A 138 -0.57 16.37 -4.69
N PHE A 139 -1.67 16.95 -4.22
CA PHE A 139 -2.96 16.27 -4.14
C PHE A 139 -3.90 16.84 -5.19
N GLU A 140 -4.34 15.98 -6.10
CA GLU A 140 -5.34 16.28 -7.11
C GLU A 140 -6.70 15.63 -6.79
N GLY A 141 -6.72 14.67 -5.87
CA GLY A 141 -7.94 14.01 -5.39
C GLY A 141 -7.68 13.00 -4.27
N GLY A 142 -8.77 12.46 -3.73
CA GLY A 142 -8.76 11.50 -2.62
C GLY A 142 -8.82 12.15 -1.24
N ASN A 143 -8.90 11.29 -0.23
CA ASN A 143 -9.09 11.66 1.17
C ASN A 143 -7.87 11.29 2.01
N VAL A 144 -7.59 12.10 3.02
CA VAL A 144 -6.61 11.75 4.07
C VAL A 144 -7.36 11.75 5.39
N THR A 145 -7.39 10.60 6.06
CA THR A 145 -8.05 10.48 7.36
C THR A 145 -7.07 9.99 8.40
N ASN A 146 -7.09 10.64 9.56
CA ASN A 146 -6.39 10.14 10.72
C ASN A 146 -7.42 9.89 11.82
N THR A 147 -7.51 8.64 12.26
CA THR A 147 -8.38 8.25 13.39
C THR A 147 -7.57 7.98 14.65
N SER A 148 -6.29 8.34 14.65
CA SER A 148 -5.43 8.12 15.79
C SER A 148 -5.74 9.05 16.96
N GLY A 149 -5.68 8.53 18.20
CA GLY A 149 -5.94 9.33 19.40
C GLY A 149 -7.43 9.56 19.70
N ILE A 150 -8.34 8.80 19.08
CA ILE A 150 -9.73 8.73 19.53
C ILE A 150 -9.76 7.85 20.78
N VAL A 151 -9.99 8.46 21.94
CA VAL A 151 -10.33 7.75 23.18
C VAL A 151 -11.65 7.01 22.94
N GLY A 152 -11.68 5.71 23.23
CA GLY A 152 -12.85 4.87 23.04
C GLY A 152 -14.12 5.53 23.58
N VAL A 153 -15.16 5.59 22.74
CA VAL A 153 -16.51 6.00 23.16
C VAL A 153 -17.18 4.86 23.92
#